data_AF-A0A0G0TAJ5-F1
#
_entry.id   AF-A0A0G0TAJ5-F1
#
_cell.length_a   1.000
_cell.length_b   1.000
_cell.length_c   1.000
_cell.angle_alpha   90.00
_cell.angle_beta   90.00
_cell.angle_gamma   90.00
#
_symmetry.space_group_name_H-M   'P 1'
#
loop_
_entity.id
_entity.type
_entity.pdbx_description
1 polymer ?
#
loop_
_entity_poly.entity_id
_entity_poly.type
_entity_poly.pdbx_seq_one_letter_code
_entity_poly.pdbx_strand_id
1 'polypeptide(L)'
;MSEEITTRKKLIRNGEKPIQKYRFIVQLLFAALCIWIGVEFYLFVKYLETGGSASYFTRPPGVDGFLPISSLMSFYYFLTTGTIHSAHPAGMFIFFGIVLMSLVIGKSFCSWLCPIGLLTELIGDFGEKIFKRKIQLPRFLDYPLRSLKYLMLGFLFYAVFFLMTSAALKAFLDSPYNLVADVKMYYFFAGISRFSLIVISILFVLSVVIRNFWCRYLCPYGALLGIASLLYLAGCIEADYTEDVQALGLEIEALIPETINSNFILPVEEPYEITYSMDSTVFTNEFIYESPVYDQDKEFKFTISRGKTTQEFTKTVYVLSSESGENETKLYLDLPILESQISKEDYTQANVRVETRTNGVYGITHETTEAQLRGRGNSTWFSYPKRPYRLRFDKNTSILGMPEAKNYVLLAEFADRSLMRNVVVQKMASLFTDKIYDLETRYVELYINNEYRGLYVLTEQVETHKNKLSIESIPGEINTGYFMELDMRLRDQPIDPGHFWFIARGYPYEIKEPDPEDPLYIDAQTAYLADYLSVLDQTLMDHSDYEDYMDVDAWVDYFIIQEFVKNVDIGFSSVFLYKEKDGVIKPGPLWDFD
;
A
#
# COMPACT_ATOMS: atom_id res chain seq x y z
N MET A 1 7.81 12.26 15.22
CA MET A 1 9.12 11.67 15.58
C MET A 1 9.66 10.96 14.33
N SER A 2 10.94 11.11 13.99
CA SER A 2 11.50 10.75 12.67
C SER A 2 12.79 9.96 12.83
N GLU A 3 13.09 9.05 11.88
CA GLU A 3 14.01 7.88 11.97
C GLU A 3 13.29 6.62 12.51
N GLU A 4 13.46 5.39 11.99
CA GLU A 4 14.01 4.86 10.71
C GLU A 4 13.12 3.61 10.35
N ILE A 5 13.31 2.73 9.36
CA ILE A 5 14.51 2.25 8.67
C ILE A 5 14.25 2.05 7.16
N THR A 6 15.09 2.63 6.28
CA THR A 6 15.05 2.37 4.82
C THR A 6 15.73 1.04 4.43
N THR A 7 15.29 -0.08 5.03
CA THR A 7 15.77 -1.42 4.67
C THR A 7 15.38 -1.81 3.24
N ARG A 8 16.29 -1.59 2.28
CA ARG A 8 16.24 -2.24 0.96
C ARG A 8 16.30 -3.76 1.14
N LYS A 9 15.13 -4.42 1.20
CA LYS A 9 15.03 -5.88 1.32
C LYS A 9 15.88 -6.56 0.24
N LYS A 10 16.67 -7.52 0.69
CA LYS A 10 17.72 -8.18 -0.08
C LYS A 10 17.09 -9.15 -1.06
N LEU A 11 17.30 -8.96 -2.37
CA LEU A 11 16.81 -9.86 -3.43
C LEU A 11 16.95 -11.33 -3.02
N ILE A 12 15.82 -11.99 -2.77
CA ILE A 12 15.76 -13.40 -2.39
C ILE A 12 16.09 -14.22 -3.63
N ARG A 13 17.39 -14.49 -3.82
CA ARG A 13 17.83 -15.53 -4.75
C ARG A 13 17.29 -16.85 -4.25
N ASN A 14 16.59 -17.58 -5.11
CA ASN A 14 16.08 -18.92 -4.85
C ASN A 14 17.12 -19.73 -4.04
N GLY A 15 16.72 -20.12 -2.83
CA GLY A 15 17.59 -20.77 -1.84
C GLY A 15 17.97 -22.20 -2.23
N GLU A 16 17.23 -22.80 -3.16
CA GLU A 16 17.46 -24.16 -3.60
C GLU A 16 18.76 -24.26 -4.43
N LYS A 17 19.69 -25.07 -3.92
CA LYS A 17 20.98 -25.35 -4.58
C LYS A 17 21.07 -26.68 -5.38
N PRO A 18 20.01 -27.47 -5.67
CA PRO A 18 20.19 -28.79 -6.29
C PRO A 18 20.79 -28.67 -7.69
N ILE A 19 20.29 -27.75 -8.51
CA ILE A 19 20.75 -27.54 -9.89
C ILE A 19 22.25 -27.21 -9.99
N GLN A 20 22.82 -26.49 -9.00
CA GLN A 20 24.25 -26.18 -8.99
C GLN A 20 25.12 -27.39 -8.65
N LYS A 21 24.65 -28.30 -7.77
CA LYS A 21 25.34 -29.57 -7.49
C LYS A 21 25.40 -30.43 -8.76
N TYR A 22 24.26 -30.62 -9.44
CA TYR A 22 24.20 -31.41 -10.66
C TYR A 22 25.07 -30.82 -11.78
N ARG A 23 25.04 -29.49 -11.98
CA ARG A 23 25.90 -28.80 -12.95
C ARG A 23 27.39 -29.07 -12.69
N PHE A 24 27.84 -28.96 -11.44
CA PHE A 24 29.24 -29.20 -11.08
C PHE A 24 29.67 -30.65 -11.30
N ILE A 25 28.79 -31.61 -11.01
CA ILE A 25 29.03 -33.05 -11.29
C ILE A 25 29.17 -33.28 -12.80
N VAL A 26 28.29 -32.73 -13.62
CA VAL A 26 28.36 -32.85 -15.09
C VAL A 26 29.63 -32.20 -15.65
N GLN A 27 30.00 -31.01 -15.17
CA GLN A 27 31.26 -30.35 -15.53
C GLN A 27 32.49 -31.22 -15.22
N LEU A 28 32.54 -31.84 -14.04
CA LEU A 28 33.66 -32.72 -13.64
C LEU A 28 33.72 -34.01 -14.47
N LEU A 29 32.57 -34.64 -14.74
CA LEU A 29 32.51 -35.85 -15.59
C LEU A 29 32.98 -35.54 -17.02
N PHE A 30 32.57 -34.41 -17.59
CA PHE A 30 33.02 -34.02 -18.93
C PHE A 30 34.51 -33.63 -18.95
N ALA A 31 35.03 -33.00 -17.88
CA ALA A 31 36.47 -32.74 -17.76
C ALA A 31 37.29 -34.04 -17.67
N ALA A 32 36.82 -35.06 -16.93
CA ALA A 32 37.44 -36.37 -16.87
C ALA A 32 37.43 -37.08 -18.24
N LEU A 33 36.34 -36.98 -18.99
CA LEU A 33 36.24 -37.48 -20.37
C LEU A 33 37.24 -36.78 -21.30
N CYS A 34 37.39 -35.46 -21.21
CA CYS A 34 38.41 -34.72 -21.98
C CYS A 34 39.84 -35.15 -21.63
N ILE A 35 40.13 -35.46 -20.36
CA ILE A 35 41.44 -35.96 -19.93
C ILE A 35 41.70 -37.36 -20.52
N TRP A 36 40.72 -38.27 -20.48
CA TRP A 36 40.83 -39.61 -21.08
C TRP A 36 41.07 -39.53 -22.60
N ILE A 37 40.28 -38.74 -23.33
CA ILE A 37 40.49 -38.48 -24.76
C ILE A 37 41.90 -37.94 -25.04
N GLY A 38 42.42 -37.05 -24.19
CA GLY A 38 43.78 -36.53 -24.29
C GLY A 38 44.87 -37.58 -24.09
N VAL A 39 44.68 -38.54 -23.18
CA VAL A 39 45.60 -39.66 -22.95
C VAL A 39 45.60 -40.63 -24.13
N GLU A 40 44.42 -41.00 -24.65
CA GLU A 40 44.32 -41.85 -25.86
C GLU A 40 44.95 -41.16 -27.08
N PHE A 41 44.72 -39.85 -27.25
CA PHE A 41 45.31 -39.09 -28.34
C PHE A 41 46.84 -39.00 -28.22
N TYR A 42 47.39 -38.80 -27.03
CA TYR A 42 48.84 -38.86 -26.79
C TYR A 42 49.44 -40.22 -27.18
N LEU A 43 48.77 -41.32 -26.81
CA LEU A 43 49.23 -42.67 -27.16
C LEU A 43 49.15 -42.93 -28.67
N PHE A 44 48.11 -42.43 -29.35
CA PHE A 44 48.01 -42.44 -30.82
C PHE A 44 49.12 -41.62 -31.49
N VAL A 45 49.41 -40.40 -31.02
CA VAL A 45 50.50 -39.58 -31.58
C VAL A 45 51.86 -40.26 -31.35
N LYS A 46 52.09 -40.85 -30.18
CA LYS A 46 53.32 -41.63 -29.90
C LYS A 46 53.49 -42.85 -30.81
N TYR A 47 52.40 -43.51 -31.21
CA TYR A 47 52.43 -44.57 -32.22
C TYR A 47 52.91 -44.03 -33.59
N LEU A 48 52.44 -42.85 -34.00
CA LEU A 48 52.91 -42.18 -35.23
C LEU A 48 54.37 -41.72 -35.13
N GLU A 49 54.77 -41.07 -34.03
CA GLU A 49 56.14 -40.60 -33.76
C GLU A 49 57.17 -41.73 -33.84
N THR A 50 56.82 -42.92 -33.36
CA THR A 50 57.69 -44.12 -33.34
C THR A 50 57.62 -44.95 -34.63
N GLY A 51 57.00 -44.44 -35.70
CA GLY A 51 56.88 -45.16 -36.97
C GLY A 51 56.08 -46.47 -36.87
N GLY A 52 55.21 -46.58 -35.88
CA GLY A 52 54.43 -47.79 -35.58
C GLY A 52 55.10 -48.80 -34.65
N SER A 53 56.23 -48.49 -34.02
CA SER A 53 56.92 -49.43 -33.10
C SER A 53 56.38 -49.44 -31.66
N ALA A 54 55.52 -48.49 -31.29
CA ALA A 54 54.75 -48.54 -30.05
C ALA A 54 53.45 -49.35 -30.21
N SER A 55 52.75 -49.65 -29.12
CA SER A 55 51.41 -50.25 -29.18
C SER A 55 50.44 -49.35 -29.96
N TYR A 56 49.66 -49.93 -30.87
CA TYR A 56 48.64 -49.21 -31.63
C TYR A 56 47.45 -48.81 -30.73
N PHE A 57 47.07 -47.54 -30.81
CA PHE A 57 45.83 -47.01 -30.25
C PHE A 57 45.05 -46.32 -31.37
N THR A 58 43.73 -46.46 -31.37
CA THR A 58 42.86 -45.77 -32.34
C THR A 58 42.78 -44.28 -32.04
N ARG A 59 42.81 -43.43 -33.08
CA ARG A 59 42.56 -41.99 -32.96
C ARG A 59 41.18 -41.74 -32.31
N PRO A 60 41.09 -41.17 -31.09
CA PRO A 60 39.80 -40.97 -30.41
C PRO A 60 38.95 -39.92 -31.14
N PRO A 61 37.72 -40.24 -31.61
CA PRO A 61 36.89 -39.30 -32.39
C PRO A 61 36.56 -38.00 -31.66
N GLY A 62 36.54 -38.01 -30.33
CA GLY A 62 36.28 -36.83 -29.50
C GLY A 62 37.32 -35.71 -29.63
N VAL A 63 38.53 -35.98 -30.16
CA VAL A 63 39.54 -34.94 -30.37
C VAL A 63 39.11 -33.89 -31.39
N ASP A 64 38.26 -34.26 -32.37
CA ASP A 64 37.70 -33.34 -33.36
C ASP A 64 36.93 -32.18 -32.70
N GLY A 65 36.37 -32.39 -31.49
CA GLY A 65 35.63 -31.36 -30.73
C GLY A 65 36.48 -30.15 -30.34
N PHE A 66 37.81 -30.25 -30.39
CA PHE A 66 38.73 -29.13 -30.17
C PHE A 66 39.09 -28.37 -31.47
N LEU A 67 38.56 -28.79 -32.63
CA LEU A 67 38.76 -28.15 -33.94
C LEU A 67 37.47 -27.46 -34.45
N PRO A 68 36.93 -26.43 -33.76
CA PRO A 68 35.63 -25.84 -34.10
C PRO A 68 35.58 -25.17 -35.48
N ILE A 69 36.72 -24.70 -36.01
CA ILE A 69 36.80 -24.08 -37.35
C ILE A 69 36.69 -25.17 -38.43
N SER A 70 37.46 -26.26 -38.35
CA SER A 70 37.30 -27.39 -39.28
C SER A 70 35.91 -28.01 -39.15
N SER A 71 35.34 -28.06 -37.95
CA SER A 71 34.00 -28.61 -37.71
C SER A 71 32.90 -27.77 -38.37
N LEU A 72 32.99 -26.43 -38.27
CA LEU A 72 32.13 -25.49 -38.99
C LEU A 72 32.29 -25.61 -40.52
N MET A 73 33.52 -25.72 -41.01
CA MET A 73 33.83 -25.90 -42.43
C MET A 73 33.27 -27.23 -42.97
N SER A 74 33.45 -28.34 -42.25
CA SER A 74 32.86 -29.65 -42.60
C SER A 74 31.33 -29.62 -42.58
N PHE A 75 30.73 -28.92 -41.62
CA PHE A 75 29.28 -28.73 -41.56
C PHE A 75 28.73 -27.91 -42.74
N TYR A 76 29.40 -26.81 -43.11
CA TYR A 76 29.03 -26.03 -44.30
C TYR A 76 29.28 -26.78 -45.62
N TYR A 77 30.35 -27.59 -45.69
CA TYR A 77 30.62 -28.47 -46.82
C TYR A 77 29.52 -29.54 -46.99
N PHE A 78 29.05 -30.12 -45.88
CA PHE A 78 27.90 -31.03 -45.90
C PHE A 78 26.61 -30.33 -46.36
N LEU A 79 26.29 -29.15 -45.82
CA LEU A 79 25.10 -28.38 -46.22
C LEU A 79 25.11 -27.98 -47.72
N THR A 80 26.28 -27.83 -48.34
CA THR A 80 26.42 -27.42 -49.75
C THR A 80 26.61 -28.58 -50.73
N THR A 81 26.93 -29.80 -50.27
CA THR A 81 27.22 -30.95 -51.15
C THR A 81 26.44 -32.22 -50.81
N GLY A 82 25.81 -32.31 -49.64
CA GLY A 82 25.23 -33.54 -49.09
C GLY A 82 26.25 -34.58 -48.63
N THR A 83 27.57 -34.31 -48.73
CA THR A 83 28.62 -35.28 -48.41
C THR A 83 29.37 -34.95 -47.12
N ILE A 84 29.68 -35.97 -46.32
CA ILE A 84 30.44 -35.83 -45.07
C ILE A 84 31.93 -35.99 -45.38
N HIS A 85 32.75 -35.08 -44.87
CA HIS A 85 34.20 -35.10 -45.09
C HIS A 85 34.89 -36.12 -44.18
N SER A 86 35.77 -36.95 -44.73
CA SER A 86 36.40 -38.08 -44.03
C SER A 86 37.53 -37.70 -43.06
N ALA A 87 38.06 -36.47 -43.12
CA ALA A 87 39.16 -36.03 -42.26
C ALA A 87 38.76 -35.94 -40.77
N HIS A 88 37.69 -35.21 -40.49
CA HIS A 88 37.18 -34.93 -39.13
C HIS A 88 35.65 -35.06 -39.08
N PRO A 89 35.10 -36.27 -39.32
CA PRO A 89 33.65 -36.47 -39.42
C PRO A 89 32.95 -36.29 -38.06
N ALA A 90 33.60 -36.63 -36.94
CA ALA A 90 33.01 -36.50 -35.62
C ALA A 90 32.87 -35.02 -35.22
N GLY A 91 33.81 -34.17 -35.61
CA GLY A 91 33.77 -32.73 -35.35
C GLY A 91 32.50 -32.06 -35.86
N MET A 92 32.06 -32.42 -37.08
CA MET A 92 30.80 -31.94 -37.65
C MET A 92 29.59 -32.27 -36.77
N PHE A 93 29.46 -33.52 -36.32
CA PHE A 93 28.35 -33.95 -35.46
C PHE A 93 28.40 -33.32 -34.07
N ILE A 94 29.60 -33.20 -33.48
CA ILE A 94 29.82 -32.53 -32.19
C ILE A 94 29.41 -31.05 -32.30
N PHE A 95 29.87 -30.35 -33.34
CA PHE A 95 29.51 -28.95 -33.59
C PHE A 95 27.99 -28.76 -33.75
N PHE A 96 27.35 -29.58 -34.60
CA PHE A 96 25.91 -29.53 -34.81
C PHE A 96 25.12 -29.79 -33.52
N GLY A 97 25.48 -30.83 -32.76
CA GLY A 97 24.82 -31.18 -31.50
C GLY A 97 24.89 -30.07 -30.44
N ILE A 98 26.01 -29.34 -30.39
CA ILE A 98 26.18 -28.22 -29.44
C ILE A 98 25.39 -26.98 -29.88
N VAL A 99 25.33 -26.69 -31.19
CA VAL A 99 24.47 -25.61 -31.73
C VAL A 99 22.99 -25.95 -31.49
N LEU A 100 22.57 -27.19 -31.74
CA LEU A 100 21.22 -27.68 -31.49
C LEU A 100 20.85 -27.60 -30.00
N MET A 101 21.72 -28.07 -29.10
CA MET A 101 21.57 -27.89 -27.66
C MET A 101 21.39 -26.42 -27.28
N SER A 102 22.05 -25.50 -28.00
CA SER A 102 21.98 -24.07 -27.69
C SER A 102 20.75 -23.36 -28.25
N LEU A 103 20.08 -23.96 -29.24
CA LEU A 103 18.74 -23.59 -29.71
C LEU A 103 17.63 -24.14 -28.81
N VAL A 104 17.85 -25.31 -28.19
CA VAL A 104 16.85 -26.05 -27.39
C VAL A 104 16.94 -25.79 -25.87
N ILE A 105 18.10 -25.36 -25.35
CA ILE A 105 18.33 -25.12 -23.90
C ILE A 105 19.17 -23.85 -23.65
N GLY A 106 19.15 -22.89 -24.58
CA GLY A 106 19.89 -21.64 -24.49
C GLY A 106 21.41 -21.81 -24.28
N LYS A 107 22.07 -20.91 -23.54
CA LYS A 107 23.55 -20.87 -23.43
C LYS A 107 24.19 -21.99 -22.59
N SER A 108 23.51 -23.13 -22.43
CA SER A 108 23.83 -24.19 -21.46
C SER A 108 25.14 -24.94 -21.73
N PHE A 109 25.56 -25.16 -22.98
CA PHE A 109 26.82 -25.88 -23.25
C PHE A 109 28.03 -25.23 -22.55
N CYS A 110 28.12 -23.89 -22.61
CA CYS A 110 29.22 -23.13 -22.02
C CYS A 110 29.29 -23.21 -20.48
N SER A 111 28.19 -23.56 -19.81
CA SER A 111 28.09 -23.61 -18.34
C SER A 111 27.96 -25.02 -17.77
N TRP A 112 27.62 -26.03 -18.58
CA TRP A 112 27.49 -27.43 -18.17
C TRP A 112 28.59 -28.36 -18.70
N LEU A 113 29.04 -28.18 -19.95
CA LEU A 113 29.92 -29.15 -20.63
C LEU A 113 31.29 -28.57 -21.03
N CYS A 114 31.39 -27.28 -21.33
CA CYS A 114 32.66 -26.72 -21.80
C CYS A 114 33.78 -26.79 -20.73
N PRO A 115 34.90 -27.50 -20.97
CA PRO A 115 35.97 -27.64 -19.96
C PRO A 115 36.71 -26.32 -19.71
N ILE A 116 36.81 -25.44 -20.72
CA ILE A 116 37.31 -24.06 -20.56
C ILE A 116 36.32 -23.21 -19.73
N GLY A 117 35.01 -23.51 -19.84
CA GLY A 117 33.97 -22.95 -18.97
C GLY A 117 34.23 -23.28 -17.50
N LEU A 118 34.33 -24.57 -17.16
CA LEU A 118 34.69 -25.03 -15.80
C LEU A 118 35.99 -24.39 -15.31
N LEU A 119 37.07 -24.43 -16.11
CA LEU A 119 38.37 -23.89 -15.73
C LEU A 119 38.29 -22.39 -15.42
N THR A 120 37.65 -21.59 -16.29
CA THR A 120 37.50 -20.15 -16.05
C THR A 120 36.54 -19.82 -14.90
N GLU A 121 35.56 -20.68 -14.62
CA GLU A 121 34.67 -20.56 -13.46
C GLU A 121 35.43 -20.79 -12.14
N LEU A 122 36.24 -21.85 -12.06
CA LEU A 122 37.11 -22.15 -10.90
C LEU A 122 38.15 -21.04 -10.65
N ILE A 123 38.78 -20.52 -11.71
CA ILE A 123 39.71 -19.38 -11.63
C ILE A 123 38.97 -18.12 -11.12
N GLY A 124 37.73 -17.92 -11.55
CA GLY A 124 36.86 -16.83 -11.08
C GLY A 124 36.49 -16.94 -9.60
N ASP A 125 36.13 -18.14 -9.12
CA ASP A 125 35.85 -18.37 -7.69
C ASP A 125 37.11 -18.21 -6.82
N PHE A 126 38.27 -18.62 -7.31
CA PHE A 126 39.56 -18.36 -6.68
C PHE A 126 39.89 -16.86 -6.60
N GLY A 127 39.66 -16.11 -7.69
CA GLY A 127 39.82 -14.65 -7.72
C GLY A 127 38.88 -13.92 -6.77
N GLU A 128 37.60 -14.30 -6.73
CA GLU A 128 36.64 -13.74 -5.78
C GLU A 128 37.02 -14.03 -4.32
N LYS A 129 37.56 -15.23 -4.03
CA LYS A 129 38.06 -15.60 -2.70
C LYS A 129 39.29 -14.79 -2.28
N ILE A 130 40.17 -14.43 -3.22
CA ILE A 130 41.34 -13.56 -2.96
C ILE A 130 40.90 -12.11 -2.73
N PHE A 131 40.16 -11.53 -3.67
CA PHE A 131 39.83 -10.10 -3.64
C PHE A 131 38.68 -9.75 -2.68
N LYS A 132 37.93 -10.75 -2.18
CA LYS A 132 36.74 -10.63 -1.30
C LYS A 132 35.60 -9.77 -1.89
N ARG A 133 35.70 -9.36 -3.15
CA ARG A 133 34.72 -8.54 -3.88
C ARG A 133 34.68 -8.94 -5.35
N LYS A 134 33.50 -8.86 -5.97
CA LYS A 134 33.33 -9.09 -7.42
C LYS A 134 33.76 -7.82 -8.17
N ILE A 135 34.95 -7.84 -8.77
CA ILE A 135 35.42 -6.73 -9.62
C ILE A 135 34.58 -6.71 -10.89
N GLN A 136 33.95 -5.58 -11.18
CA GLN A 136 33.16 -5.35 -12.40
C GLN A 136 33.78 -4.20 -13.18
N LEU A 137 33.97 -4.37 -14.50
CA LEU A 137 34.38 -3.26 -15.36
C LEU A 137 33.23 -2.25 -15.52
N PRO A 138 33.52 -0.95 -15.64
CA PRO A 138 32.50 0.06 -15.93
C PRO A 138 31.91 -0.16 -17.33
N ARG A 139 30.62 0.17 -17.49
CA ARG A 139 29.83 -0.14 -18.70
C ARG A 139 30.52 0.30 -20.00
N PHE A 140 31.11 1.50 -20.03
CA PHE A 140 31.78 2.05 -21.22
C PHE A 140 32.97 1.21 -21.72
N LEU A 141 33.59 0.40 -20.85
CA LEU A 141 34.70 -0.49 -21.21
C LEU A 141 34.22 -1.92 -21.45
N ASP A 142 33.21 -2.37 -20.70
CA ASP A 142 32.65 -3.72 -20.83
C ASP A 142 31.90 -3.94 -22.16
N TYR A 143 31.19 -2.93 -22.70
CA TYR A 143 30.50 -3.06 -23.99
C TYR A 143 31.46 -3.22 -25.19
N PRO A 144 32.48 -2.35 -25.39
CA PRO A 144 33.45 -2.54 -26.47
C PRO A 144 34.24 -3.85 -26.37
N LEU A 145 34.72 -4.23 -25.17
CA LEU A 145 35.44 -5.51 -25.04
C LEU A 145 34.53 -6.73 -25.33
N ARG A 146 33.22 -6.64 -25.08
CA ARG A 146 32.26 -7.71 -25.44
C ARG A 146 32.05 -7.85 -26.94
N SER A 147 32.24 -6.80 -27.75
CA SER A 147 32.04 -6.89 -29.20
C SER A 147 33.16 -7.67 -29.90
N LEU A 148 34.36 -7.74 -29.31
CA LEU A 148 35.55 -8.34 -29.92
C LEU A 148 35.34 -9.81 -30.36
N LYS A 149 34.75 -10.67 -29.51
CA LYS A 149 34.38 -12.05 -29.91
C LYS A 149 33.33 -12.12 -31.02
N TYR A 150 32.46 -11.12 -31.16
CA TYR A 150 31.48 -11.05 -32.26
C TYR A 150 32.15 -10.58 -33.56
N LEU A 151 33.15 -9.70 -33.49
CA LEU A 151 34.00 -9.35 -34.63
C LEU A 151 34.83 -10.57 -35.09
N MET A 152 35.41 -11.33 -34.15
CA MET A 152 36.12 -12.58 -34.46
C MET A 152 35.19 -13.63 -35.07
N LEU A 153 33.97 -13.80 -34.55
CA LEU A 153 32.97 -14.69 -35.13
C LEU A 153 32.54 -14.21 -36.52
N GLY A 154 32.29 -12.92 -36.70
CA GLY A 154 31.90 -12.32 -37.98
C GLY A 154 32.97 -12.49 -39.06
N PHE A 155 34.25 -12.32 -38.70
CA PHE A 155 35.38 -12.62 -39.59
C PHE A 155 35.42 -14.10 -40.00
N LEU A 156 35.30 -15.02 -39.04
CA LEU A 156 35.28 -16.47 -39.33
C LEU A 156 34.08 -16.87 -40.20
N PHE A 157 32.90 -16.29 -39.94
CA PHE A 157 31.68 -16.52 -40.72
C PHE A 157 31.82 -15.96 -42.14
N TYR A 158 32.33 -14.74 -42.29
CA TYR A 158 32.60 -14.15 -43.60
C TYR A 158 33.60 -14.99 -44.41
N ALA A 159 34.69 -15.43 -43.79
CA ALA A 159 35.69 -16.27 -44.43
C ALA A 159 35.11 -17.62 -44.91
N VAL A 160 34.35 -18.33 -44.07
CA VAL A 160 33.80 -19.66 -44.41
C VAL A 160 32.66 -19.57 -45.44
N PHE A 161 31.72 -18.63 -45.27
CA PHE A 161 30.47 -18.61 -46.05
C PHE A 161 30.51 -17.70 -47.30
N PHE A 162 31.46 -16.76 -47.41
CA PHE A 162 31.51 -15.80 -48.53
C PHE A 162 32.83 -15.79 -49.31
N LEU A 163 33.96 -16.17 -48.71
CA LEU A 163 35.26 -16.20 -49.40
C LEU A 163 35.63 -17.57 -50.00
N MET A 164 35.00 -18.65 -49.56
CA MET A 164 35.33 -20.02 -50.00
C MET A 164 34.19 -20.65 -50.81
N THR A 165 34.49 -21.05 -52.05
CA THR A 165 33.60 -21.92 -52.83
C THR A 165 33.65 -23.35 -52.29
N SER A 166 32.66 -24.19 -52.60
CA SER A 166 32.64 -25.60 -52.18
C SER A 166 33.89 -26.40 -52.61
N ALA A 167 34.47 -26.06 -53.77
CA ALA A 167 35.73 -26.62 -54.25
C ALA A 167 36.94 -26.16 -53.41
N ALA A 168 37.04 -24.86 -53.10
CA ALA A 168 38.10 -24.32 -52.24
C ALA A 168 37.99 -24.84 -50.80
N LEU A 169 36.75 -25.00 -50.30
CA LEU A 169 36.44 -25.59 -49.00
C LEU A 169 36.90 -27.05 -48.92
N LYS A 170 36.61 -27.87 -49.94
CA LYS A 170 37.15 -29.24 -50.02
C LYS A 170 38.67 -29.25 -50.10
N ALA A 171 39.29 -28.43 -50.95
CA ALA A 171 40.75 -28.35 -51.07
C ALA A 171 41.44 -27.96 -49.75
N PHE A 172 40.79 -27.15 -48.91
CA PHE A 172 41.27 -26.87 -47.55
C PHE A 172 41.07 -28.06 -46.60
N LEU A 173 39.89 -28.71 -46.61
CA LEU A 173 39.59 -29.85 -45.74
C LEU A 173 40.44 -31.10 -46.05
N ASP A 174 40.78 -31.32 -47.32
CA ASP A 174 41.74 -32.34 -47.80
C ASP A 174 43.22 -31.95 -47.55
N SER A 175 43.51 -30.72 -47.13
CA SER A 175 44.89 -30.23 -47.06
C SER A 175 45.71 -30.98 -46.00
N PRO A 176 47.03 -31.18 -46.22
CA PRO A 176 47.95 -31.65 -45.18
C PRO A 176 48.06 -30.71 -43.96
N TYR A 177 47.44 -29.52 -44.01
CA TYR A 177 47.24 -28.72 -42.81
C TYR A 177 46.09 -29.26 -41.98
N ASN A 178 44.91 -29.42 -42.60
CA ASN A 178 43.69 -29.79 -41.92
C ASN A 178 43.74 -31.23 -41.41
N LEU A 179 44.19 -32.20 -42.24
CA LEU A 179 44.25 -33.63 -41.92
C LEU A 179 45.03 -34.00 -40.64
N VAL A 180 45.90 -33.12 -40.14
CA VAL A 180 46.67 -33.31 -38.90
C VAL A 180 46.58 -32.08 -37.98
N ALA A 181 45.49 -31.30 -38.06
CA ALA A 181 45.31 -30.08 -37.28
C ALA A 181 45.22 -30.36 -35.76
N ASP A 182 44.69 -31.51 -35.38
CA ASP A 182 44.69 -32.09 -34.04
C ASP A 182 46.10 -32.42 -33.52
N VAL A 183 46.91 -33.09 -34.34
CA VAL A 183 48.31 -33.43 -34.01
C VAL A 183 49.15 -32.15 -33.87
N LYS A 184 48.92 -31.16 -34.74
CA LYS A 184 49.53 -29.82 -34.65
C LYS A 184 49.09 -29.07 -33.41
N MET A 185 47.82 -29.15 -33.02
CA MET A 185 47.33 -28.59 -31.76
C MET A 185 47.99 -29.26 -30.55
N TYR A 186 48.15 -30.59 -30.56
CA TYR A 186 48.90 -31.30 -29.51
C TYR A 186 50.36 -30.80 -29.43
N TYR A 187 51.09 -30.74 -30.54
CA TYR A 187 52.47 -30.23 -30.54
C TYR A 187 52.58 -28.77 -30.08
N PHE A 188 51.59 -27.92 -30.35
CA PHE A 188 51.54 -26.54 -29.84
C PHE A 188 51.48 -26.46 -28.30
N PHE A 189 50.86 -27.44 -27.64
CA PHE A 189 50.80 -27.50 -26.17
C PHE A 189 51.94 -28.33 -25.56
N ALA A 190 52.33 -29.45 -26.18
CA ALA A 190 53.45 -30.28 -25.72
C ALA A 190 54.81 -29.57 -25.87
N GLY A 191 54.99 -28.82 -26.96
CA GLY A 191 56.16 -27.98 -27.24
C GLY A 191 55.88 -26.49 -27.04
N ILE A 192 55.14 -26.11 -26.00
CA ILE A 192 54.64 -24.75 -25.83
C ILE A 192 55.72 -23.67 -25.89
N SER A 193 55.58 -22.73 -26.83
CA SER A 193 56.53 -21.63 -27.01
C SER A 193 56.48 -20.63 -25.84
N ARG A 194 57.60 -19.95 -25.57
CA ARG A 194 57.66 -18.87 -24.56
C ARG A 194 56.58 -17.80 -24.79
N PHE A 195 56.30 -17.45 -26.05
CA PHE A 195 55.25 -16.50 -26.40
C PHE A 195 53.85 -17.03 -26.09
N SER A 196 53.55 -18.27 -26.52
CA SER A 196 52.28 -18.95 -26.22
C SER A 196 52.01 -19.01 -24.72
N LEU A 197 53.04 -19.36 -23.93
CA LEU A 197 52.96 -19.45 -22.47
C LEU A 197 52.67 -18.07 -21.85
N ILE A 198 53.37 -17.01 -22.26
CA ILE A 198 53.11 -15.64 -21.79
C ILE A 198 51.66 -15.22 -22.08
N VAL A 199 51.15 -15.45 -23.30
CA VAL A 199 49.77 -15.11 -23.67
C VAL A 199 48.75 -15.86 -22.81
N ILE A 200 48.95 -17.16 -22.59
CA ILE A 200 48.07 -17.99 -21.75
C ILE A 200 48.13 -17.55 -20.28
N SER A 201 49.32 -17.23 -19.75
CA SER A 201 49.46 -16.67 -18.39
C SER A 201 48.74 -15.33 -18.23
N ILE A 202 48.80 -14.44 -19.22
CA ILE A 202 48.06 -13.16 -19.21
C ILE A 202 46.55 -13.42 -19.20
N LEU A 203 46.04 -14.32 -20.05
CA LEU A 203 44.61 -14.68 -20.08
C LEU A 203 44.14 -15.34 -18.77
N PHE A 204 45.01 -16.12 -18.12
CA PHE A 204 44.76 -16.70 -16.79
C PHE A 204 44.64 -15.59 -15.73
N VAL A 205 45.63 -14.70 -15.62
CA VAL A 205 45.63 -13.59 -14.64
C VAL A 205 44.44 -12.65 -14.87
N LEU A 206 44.11 -12.31 -16.11
CA LEU A 206 42.93 -11.53 -16.44
C LEU A 206 41.61 -12.24 -16.05
N SER A 207 41.58 -13.58 -16.06
CA SER A 207 40.42 -14.36 -15.60
C SER A 207 40.28 -14.42 -14.07
N VAL A 208 41.38 -14.24 -13.31
CA VAL A 208 41.35 -14.06 -11.84
C VAL A 208 40.78 -12.69 -11.46
N VAL A 209 41.16 -11.63 -12.19
CA VAL A 209 40.69 -10.26 -11.93
C VAL A 209 39.27 -10.03 -12.47
N ILE A 210 38.95 -10.58 -13.65
CA ILE A 210 37.65 -10.43 -14.32
C ILE A 210 37.10 -11.82 -14.63
N ARG A 211 36.14 -12.27 -13.82
CA ARG A 211 35.53 -13.61 -13.95
C ARG A 211 35.12 -13.93 -15.39
N ASN A 212 35.58 -15.09 -15.85
CA ASN A 212 35.33 -15.66 -17.18
C ASN A 212 35.83 -14.80 -18.36
N PHE A 213 36.91 -14.01 -18.20
CA PHE A 213 37.46 -13.07 -19.20
C PHE A 213 37.46 -13.61 -20.64
N TRP A 214 38.09 -14.76 -20.89
CA TRP A 214 38.14 -15.39 -22.22
C TRP A 214 36.74 -15.64 -22.81
N CYS A 215 35.88 -16.32 -22.05
CA CYS A 215 34.51 -16.67 -22.46
C CYS A 215 33.61 -15.43 -22.62
N ARG A 216 33.90 -14.35 -21.89
CA ARG A 216 33.17 -13.08 -21.91
C ARG A 216 33.51 -12.23 -23.14
N TYR A 217 34.80 -12.12 -23.49
CA TYR A 217 35.29 -11.12 -24.45
C TYR A 217 35.92 -11.66 -25.74
N LEU A 218 36.53 -12.86 -25.71
CA LEU A 218 37.39 -13.36 -26.80
C LEU A 218 36.87 -14.64 -27.47
N CYS A 219 36.12 -15.49 -26.77
CA CYS A 219 35.68 -16.78 -27.29
C CYS A 219 34.59 -16.63 -28.39
N PRO A 220 34.88 -16.90 -29.69
CA PRO A 220 33.89 -16.79 -30.76
C PRO A 220 32.79 -17.87 -30.65
N TYR A 221 33.10 -19.00 -30.00
CA TYR A 221 32.11 -20.05 -29.74
C TYR A 221 31.03 -19.57 -28.74
N GLY A 222 31.46 -18.88 -27.68
CA GLY A 222 30.55 -18.21 -26.74
C GLY A 222 29.80 -17.00 -27.33
N ALA A 223 30.24 -16.48 -28.49
CA ALA A 223 29.46 -15.54 -29.29
C ALA A 223 28.39 -16.27 -30.13
N LEU A 224 28.76 -17.38 -30.81
CA LEU A 224 27.87 -18.17 -31.67
C LEU A 224 26.70 -18.77 -30.89
N LEU A 225 26.98 -19.53 -29.84
CA LEU A 225 25.92 -20.08 -28.97
C LEU A 225 25.16 -18.93 -28.24
N GLY A 226 25.83 -17.79 -28.09
CA GLY A 226 25.27 -16.56 -27.55
C GLY A 226 24.26 -15.85 -28.47
N ILE A 227 24.26 -16.15 -29.77
CA ILE A 227 23.28 -15.73 -30.79
C ILE A 227 22.23 -16.82 -30.98
N ALA A 228 22.63 -18.10 -31.03
CA ALA A 228 21.70 -19.22 -31.15
C ALA A 228 20.60 -19.17 -30.07
N SER A 229 20.96 -18.86 -28.83
CA SER A 229 19.99 -18.71 -27.73
C SER A 229 19.08 -17.47 -27.80
N LEU A 230 19.20 -16.61 -28.82
CA LEU A 230 18.22 -15.55 -29.10
C LEU A 230 17.05 -16.08 -29.94
N LEU A 231 17.25 -17.20 -30.62
CA LEU A 231 16.24 -17.95 -31.37
C LEU A 231 15.65 -19.09 -30.52
N TYR A 232 15.64 -18.91 -29.19
CA TYR A 232 15.26 -19.93 -28.21
C TYR A 232 13.73 -20.08 -28.14
N LEU A 233 13.24 -21.26 -28.53
CA LEU A 233 11.80 -21.53 -28.74
C LEU A 233 11.01 -21.91 -27.47
N ALA A 234 11.65 -22.05 -26.30
CA ALA A 234 11.03 -22.64 -25.10
C ALA A 234 11.33 -21.82 -23.82
N GLY A 235 11.13 -20.49 -23.88
CA GLY A 235 11.76 -19.55 -22.93
C GLY A 235 10.86 -18.59 -22.13
N CYS A 236 9.56 -18.52 -22.37
CA CYS A 236 8.62 -17.75 -21.54
C CYS A 236 7.67 -18.69 -20.80
N ILE A 237 8.21 -19.47 -19.86
CA ILE A 237 7.41 -19.97 -18.74
C ILE A 237 7.26 -18.78 -17.79
N GLU A 238 6.15 -18.06 -17.94
CA GLU A 238 5.77 -17.02 -17.00
C GLU A 238 5.46 -17.66 -15.64
N ALA A 239 5.85 -17.01 -14.55
CA ALA A 239 5.59 -17.54 -13.22
C ALA A 239 4.11 -17.34 -12.90
N ASP A 240 3.40 -18.45 -12.70
CA ASP A 240 2.04 -18.47 -12.19
C ASP A 240 2.08 -18.18 -10.68
N TYR A 241 1.30 -17.19 -10.23
CA TYR A 241 1.17 -16.80 -8.83
C TYR A 241 -0.23 -17.09 -8.28
N THR A 242 -1.03 -17.95 -8.93
CA THR A 242 -2.43 -18.18 -8.51
C THR A 242 -2.53 -18.74 -7.09
N GLU A 243 -1.66 -19.68 -6.69
CA GLU A 243 -1.61 -20.18 -5.31
C GLU A 243 -1.12 -19.11 -4.31
N ASP A 244 -0.07 -18.35 -4.68
CA ASP A 244 0.48 -17.21 -3.90
C ASP A 244 -0.61 -16.15 -3.61
N VAL A 245 -1.38 -15.78 -4.64
CA VAL A 245 -2.45 -14.77 -4.58
C VAL A 245 -3.68 -15.29 -3.82
N GLN A 246 -4.08 -16.55 -4.03
CA GLN A 246 -5.19 -17.18 -3.32
C GLN A 246 -4.92 -17.31 -1.81
N ALA A 247 -3.66 -17.58 -1.42
CA ALA A 247 -3.26 -17.64 -0.01
C ALA A 247 -3.31 -16.25 0.65
N LEU A 248 -2.67 -15.25 0.04
CA LEU A 248 -2.69 -13.87 0.54
C LEU A 248 -4.13 -13.31 0.61
N GLY A 249 -5.00 -13.68 -0.32
CA GLY A 249 -6.41 -13.29 -0.32
C GLY A 249 -7.14 -13.74 0.95
N LEU A 250 -6.96 -15.00 1.35
CA LEU A 250 -7.57 -15.56 2.57
C LEU A 250 -6.97 -14.95 3.85
N GLU A 251 -5.68 -14.61 3.85
CA GLU A 251 -5.04 -13.90 4.97
C GLU A 251 -5.59 -12.48 5.13
N ILE A 252 -5.82 -11.76 4.02
CA ILE A 252 -6.44 -10.42 4.04
C ILE A 252 -7.92 -10.49 4.42
N GLU A 253 -8.66 -11.48 3.93
CA GLU A 253 -10.07 -11.71 4.29
C GLU A 253 -10.26 -11.94 5.80
N ALA A 254 -9.29 -12.59 6.45
CA ALA A 254 -9.27 -12.80 7.90
C ALA A 254 -8.86 -11.56 8.71
N LEU A 255 -8.19 -10.58 8.10
CA LEU A 255 -7.78 -9.32 8.74
C LEU A 255 -8.85 -8.22 8.66
N ILE A 256 -9.72 -8.26 7.65
CA ILE A 256 -10.88 -7.36 7.52
C ILE A 256 -11.90 -7.72 8.63
N PRO A 257 -12.36 -6.78 9.47
CA PRO A 257 -13.37 -7.06 10.50
C PRO A 257 -14.68 -7.62 9.93
N GLU A 258 -15.38 -8.46 10.70
CA GLU A 258 -16.76 -8.87 10.36
C GLU A 258 -17.76 -7.75 10.64
N THR A 259 -17.51 -6.97 11.71
CA THR A 259 -18.30 -5.81 12.13
C THR A 259 -17.42 -4.56 12.09
N ILE A 260 -17.90 -3.47 11.47
CA ILE A 260 -17.12 -2.23 11.26
C ILE A 260 -17.86 -1.05 11.90
N ASN A 261 -17.16 -0.32 12.77
CA ASN A 261 -17.63 0.94 13.40
C ASN A 261 -16.49 1.95 13.69
N SER A 262 -15.30 1.73 13.12
CA SER A 262 -14.14 2.60 13.28
C SER A 262 -13.12 2.35 12.16
N ASN A 263 -12.17 3.27 11.97
CA ASN A 263 -11.10 3.12 10.98
C ASN A 263 -10.25 1.87 11.25
N PHE A 264 -9.68 1.29 10.19
CA PHE A 264 -8.66 0.25 10.31
C PHE A 264 -7.65 0.30 9.16
N ILE A 265 -6.41 -0.10 9.45
CA ILE A 265 -5.32 -0.15 8.46
C ILE A 265 -5.57 -1.33 7.51
N LEU A 266 -5.45 -1.07 6.21
CA LEU A 266 -5.58 -2.09 5.17
C LEU A 266 -4.21 -2.71 4.86
N PRO A 267 -4.11 -4.04 4.71
CA PRO A 267 -2.85 -4.70 4.38
C PRO A 267 -2.24 -4.22 3.04
N VAL A 268 -0.95 -3.91 3.03
CA VAL A 268 -0.19 -3.60 1.82
C VAL A 268 1.09 -4.45 1.82
N GLU A 269 1.22 -5.38 0.87
CA GLU A 269 2.38 -6.26 0.77
C GLU A 269 3.07 -6.21 -0.60
N GLU A 270 4.27 -5.64 -0.64
CA GLU A 270 5.19 -5.73 -1.78
C GLU A 270 5.70 -7.17 -1.98
N PRO A 271 5.50 -7.81 -3.16
CA PRO A 271 5.35 -7.18 -4.48
C PRO A 271 3.96 -7.41 -5.13
N TYR A 272 2.88 -7.35 -4.35
CA TYR A 272 1.51 -7.41 -4.83
C TYR A 272 0.92 -6.00 -4.93
N GLU A 273 0.22 -5.72 -6.02
CA GLU A 273 -0.64 -4.54 -6.14
C GLU A 273 -2.03 -4.93 -5.60
N ILE A 274 -2.47 -4.28 -4.52
CA ILE A 274 -3.74 -4.56 -3.86
C ILE A 274 -4.62 -3.31 -3.91
N THR A 275 -5.86 -3.46 -4.38
CA THR A 275 -6.87 -2.40 -4.42
C THR A 275 -8.06 -2.83 -3.58
N TYR A 276 -8.52 -1.94 -2.70
CA TYR A 276 -9.69 -2.17 -1.82
C TYR A 276 -10.85 -1.28 -2.26
N SER A 277 -12.09 -1.77 -2.16
CA SER A 277 -13.28 -0.97 -2.41
C SER A 277 -14.51 -1.43 -1.63
N MET A 278 -15.43 -0.50 -1.40
CA MET A 278 -16.76 -0.77 -0.84
C MET A 278 -17.74 0.21 -1.48
N ASP A 279 -18.90 -0.28 -1.91
CA ASP A 279 -19.90 0.44 -2.71
C ASP A 279 -19.31 1.07 -4.01
N SER A 280 -18.87 2.32 -3.94
CA SER A 280 -18.18 3.06 -5.03
C SER A 280 -16.88 3.73 -4.57
N THR A 281 -16.51 3.58 -3.29
CA THR A 281 -15.31 4.19 -2.69
C THR A 281 -14.13 3.23 -2.80
N VAL A 282 -12.95 3.77 -3.13
CA VAL A 282 -11.71 3.00 -3.29
C VAL A 282 -10.72 3.40 -2.20
N PHE A 283 -10.16 2.41 -1.51
CA PHE A 283 -9.23 2.56 -0.40
C PHE A 283 -7.85 1.99 -0.75
N THR A 284 -6.80 2.46 -0.08
CA THR A 284 -5.40 2.10 -0.40
C THR A 284 -4.60 1.68 0.83
N ASN A 285 -4.56 2.50 1.88
CA ASN A 285 -3.78 2.24 3.11
C ASN A 285 -4.65 2.06 4.36
N GLU A 286 -5.83 2.68 4.39
CA GLU A 286 -6.71 2.76 5.55
C GLU A 286 -8.16 2.76 5.07
N PHE A 287 -9.02 2.03 5.77
CA PHE A 287 -10.45 2.18 5.66
C PHE A 287 -10.90 3.31 6.57
N ILE A 288 -11.50 4.35 6.00
CA ILE A 288 -12.12 5.44 6.74
C ILE A 288 -13.57 5.06 7.01
N TYR A 289 -13.96 5.02 8.28
CA TYR A 289 -15.33 4.76 8.69
C TYR A 289 -16.17 6.04 8.63
N GLU A 290 -17.30 5.96 7.94
CA GLU A 290 -18.37 6.95 7.96
C GLU A 290 -19.60 6.26 8.55
N SER A 291 -20.26 6.86 9.54
CA SER A 291 -21.44 6.25 10.16
C SER A 291 -22.58 6.17 9.15
N PRO A 292 -23.14 4.97 8.89
CA PRO A 292 -24.39 4.86 8.17
C PRO A 292 -25.56 5.42 8.98
N VAL A 293 -26.70 5.59 8.30
CA VAL A 293 -27.98 5.99 8.90
C VAL A 293 -28.55 4.90 9.82
N TYR A 294 -28.28 3.64 9.49
CA TYR A 294 -28.68 2.44 10.22
C TYR A 294 -27.69 1.29 9.92
N ASP A 295 -27.69 0.27 10.77
CA ASP A 295 -26.77 -0.88 10.67
C ASP A 295 -27.08 -1.74 9.43
N GLN A 296 -26.08 -2.00 8.58
CA GLN A 296 -26.29 -2.63 7.27
C GLN A 296 -25.13 -3.52 6.79
N ASP A 297 -25.48 -4.60 6.10
CA ASP A 297 -24.54 -5.44 5.35
C ASP A 297 -24.00 -4.68 4.13
N LYS A 298 -22.68 -4.76 3.89
CA LYS A 298 -22.02 -4.26 2.68
C LYS A 298 -21.07 -5.29 2.09
N GLU A 299 -20.88 -5.24 0.77
CA GLU A 299 -19.86 -6.04 0.08
C GLU A 299 -18.52 -5.28 0.09
N PHE A 300 -17.60 -5.71 0.93
CA PHE A 300 -16.21 -5.24 0.92
C PHE A 300 -15.40 -6.06 -0.07
N LYS A 301 -14.82 -5.40 -1.09
CA LYS A 301 -14.16 -6.05 -2.22
C LYS A 301 -12.68 -5.69 -2.24
N PHE A 302 -11.85 -6.65 -2.66
CA PHE A 302 -10.44 -6.38 -2.88
C PHE A 302 -9.87 -7.21 -4.02
N THR A 303 -9.01 -6.58 -4.80
CA THR A 303 -8.35 -7.17 -5.97
C THR A 303 -6.86 -7.24 -5.69
N ILE A 304 -6.29 -8.45 -5.79
CA ILE A 304 -4.86 -8.70 -5.60
C ILE A 304 -4.24 -9.04 -6.96
N SER A 305 -3.19 -8.32 -7.35
CA SER A 305 -2.49 -8.49 -8.63
C SER A 305 -0.99 -8.70 -8.43
N ARG A 306 -0.41 -9.65 -9.18
CA ARG A 306 1.04 -9.88 -9.23
C ARG A 306 1.45 -10.34 -10.63
N GLY A 307 2.10 -9.44 -11.37
CA GLY A 307 2.58 -9.69 -12.74
C GLY A 307 1.44 -9.75 -13.77
N LYS A 308 0.84 -10.94 -13.94
CA LYS A 308 -0.38 -11.14 -14.76
C LYS A 308 -1.47 -11.93 -14.02
N THR A 309 -1.16 -12.52 -12.86
CA THR A 309 -2.17 -13.13 -12.01
C THR A 309 -2.91 -12.01 -11.30
N THR A 310 -4.23 -11.94 -11.47
CA THR A 310 -5.12 -11.02 -10.77
C THR A 310 -6.32 -11.83 -10.28
N GLN A 311 -6.69 -11.65 -9.02
CA GLN A 311 -7.86 -12.29 -8.42
C GLN A 311 -8.65 -11.27 -7.59
N GLU A 312 -9.97 -11.38 -7.64
CA GLU A 312 -10.92 -10.59 -6.86
C GLU A 312 -11.50 -11.43 -5.72
N PHE A 313 -11.66 -10.80 -4.56
CA PHE A 313 -12.23 -11.36 -3.34
C PHE A 313 -13.36 -10.44 -2.87
N THR A 314 -14.37 -10.99 -2.21
CA THR A 314 -15.51 -10.25 -1.67
C THR A 314 -15.89 -10.83 -0.32
N LYS A 315 -15.95 -9.98 0.71
CA LYS A 315 -16.40 -10.31 2.06
C LYS A 315 -17.63 -9.47 2.39
N THR A 316 -18.69 -10.10 2.91
CA THR A 316 -19.79 -9.35 3.52
C THR A 316 -19.34 -8.85 4.89
N VAL A 317 -19.51 -7.56 5.15
CA VAL A 317 -19.17 -6.90 6.41
C VAL A 317 -20.40 -6.15 6.94
N TYR A 318 -20.62 -6.19 8.25
CA TYR A 318 -21.73 -5.51 8.90
C TYR A 318 -21.25 -4.13 9.40
N VAL A 319 -21.70 -3.06 8.75
CA VAL A 319 -21.31 -1.69 9.10
C VAL A 319 -22.35 -1.12 10.05
N LEU A 320 -21.94 -0.87 11.29
CA LEU A 320 -22.79 -0.32 12.34
C LEU A 320 -22.88 1.20 12.23
N SER A 321 -24.03 1.75 12.60
CA SER A 321 -24.21 3.15 12.95
C SER A 321 -23.51 3.49 14.28
N SER A 322 -23.11 4.75 14.46
CA SER A 322 -22.59 5.28 15.73
C SER A 322 -23.54 5.08 16.92
N GLU A 323 -24.83 4.93 16.63
CA GLU A 323 -25.93 4.75 17.58
C GLU A 323 -26.36 3.28 17.70
N SER A 324 -25.64 2.33 17.09
CA SER A 324 -25.92 0.90 17.23
C SER A 324 -25.78 0.41 18.68
N GLY A 325 -26.67 -0.50 19.09
CA GLY A 325 -26.53 -1.25 20.34
C GLY A 325 -25.33 -2.22 20.34
N GLU A 326 -24.88 -2.68 19.16
CA GLU A 326 -23.74 -3.61 19.04
C GLU A 326 -22.39 -2.94 19.32
N ASN A 327 -22.37 -1.61 19.43
CA ASN A 327 -21.21 -0.85 19.91
C ASN A 327 -20.89 -1.14 21.40
N GLU A 328 -21.85 -1.69 22.18
CA GLU A 328 -21.69 -2.13 23.59
C GLU A 328 -21.03 -1.09 24.53
N THR A 329 -21.25 0.18 24.24
CA THR A 329 -20.53 1.31 24.85
C THR A 329 -20.91 1.53 26.31
N LYS A 330 -19.91 1.51 27.20
CA LYS A 330 -20.04 1.80 28.64
C LYS A 330 -19.20 3.01 29.00
N LEU A 331 -19.78 3.91 29.79
CA LEU A 331 -19.14 5.12 30.30
C LEU A 331 -19.08 5.05 31.82
N TYR A 332 -17.87 4.99 32.37
CA TYR A 332 -17.61 5.01 33.81
C TYR A 332 -17.15 6.40 34.23
N LEU A 333 -17.83 6.95 35.25
CA LEU A 333 -17.50 8.22 35.90
C LEU A 333 -17.26 7.98 37.40
N ASP A 334 -16.00 7.91 37.82
CA ASP A 334 -15.65 7.79 39.24
C ASP A 334 -15.40 9.18 39.85
N LEU A 335 -16.15 9.51 40.91
CA LEU A 335 -16.23 10.82 41.54
C LEU A 335 -15.70 10.77 42.99
N PRO A 336 -15.17 11.88 43.54
CA PRO A 336 -14.79 11.97 44.96
C PRO A 336 -15.98 12.13 45.91
N ILE A 337 -17.22 12.15 45.39
CA ILE A 337 -18.47 12.38 46.13
C ILE A 337 -19.53 11.33 45.73
N LEU A 338 -20.59 11.21 46.53
CA LEU A 338 -21.77 10.43 46.16
C LEU A 338 -22.58 11.17 45.08
N GLU A 339 -23.21 10.46 44.16
CA GLU A 339 -24.05 11.03 43.10
C GLU A 339 -25.16 11.96 43.65
N SER A 340 -25.74 11.61 44.80
CA SER A 340 -26.76 12.42 45.48
C SER A 340 -26.26 13.80 45.93
N GLN A 341 -24.94 14.03 45.93
CA GLN A 341 -24.27 15.28 46.27
C GLN A 341 -23.84 16.09 45.03
N ILE A 342 -24.04 15.59 43.80
CA ILE A 342 -23.73 16.34 42.57
C ILE A 342 -24.62 17.59 42.50
N SER A 343 -23.98 18.76 42.40
CA SER A 343 -24.66 20.05 42.20
C SER A 343 -25.14 20.19 40.75
N LYS A 344 -26.16 21.03 40.53
CA LYS A 344 -26.52 21.46 39.17
C LYS A 344 -25.46 22.42 38.62
N GLU A 345 -24.97 23.35 39.44
CA GLU A 345 -24.12 24.45 38.96
C GLU A 345 -22.63 24.21 39.19
N ASP A 346 -22.26 23.59 40.32
CA ASP A 346 -20.86 23.35 40.68
C ASP A 346 -20.30 22.09 40.01
N TYR A 347 -19.15 22.22 39.35
CA TYR A 347 -18.39 21.09 38.81
C TYR A 347 -17.63 20.34 39.92
N THR A 348 -17.79 19.01 39.99
CA THR A 348 -16.90 18.11 40.73
C THR A 348 -15.90 17.45 39.78
N GLN A 349 -14.72 17.08 40.25
CA GLN A 349 -13.78 16.27 39.46
C GLN A 349 -14.39 14.89 39.15
N ALA A 350 -14.08 14.35 37.97
CA ALA A 350 -14.49 13.04 37.51
C ALA A 350 -13.33 12.32 36.79
N ASN A 351 -13.09 11.06 37.15
CA ASN A 351 -12.30 10.17 36.32
C ASN A 351 -13.22 9.55 35.27
N VAL A 352 -12.85 9.65 33.99
CA VAL A 352 -13.64 9.17 32.85
C VAL A 352 -12.95 7.95 32.27
N ARG A 353 -13.69 6.86 32.09
CA ARG A 353 -13.20 5.63 31.44
C ARG A 353 -14.28 5.07 30.53
N VAL A 354 -13.93 4.80 29.27
CA VAL A 354 -14.87 4.40 28.21
C VAL A 354 -14.48 3.03 27.67
N GLU A 355 -15.42 2.08 27.70
CA GLU A 355 -15.28 0.76 27.09
C GLU A 355 -16.28 0.63 25.92
N THR A 356 -15.87 0.03 24.81
CA THR A 356 -16.74 -0.18 23.63
C THR A 356 -16.20 -1.31 22.74
N ARG A 357 -17.05 -1.86 21.86
CA ARG A 357 -16.68 -2.85 20.85
C ARG A 357 -16.18 -2.14 19.60
N THR A 358 -14.88 -1.91 19.46
CA THR A 358 -14.28 -1.32 18.25
C THR A 358 -13.96 -2.41 17.23
N ASN A 359 -14.59 -2.35 16.05
CA ASN A 359 -14.42 -3.31 14.94
C ASN A 359 -14.49 -4.78 15.41
N GLY A 360 -15.52 -5.10 16.19
CA GLY A 360 -15.73 -6.42 16.81
C GLY A 360 -15.00 -6.67 18.13
N VAL A 361 -13.92 -5.93 18.43
CA VAL A 361 -13.04 -6.14 19.60
C VAL A 361 -13.45 -5.25 20.77
N TYR A 362 -13.75 -5.84 21.94
CA TYR A 362 -14.08 -5.09 23.15
C TYR A 362 -12.84 -4.57 23.88
N GLY A 363 -12.81 -3.28 24.25
CA GLY A 363 -11.69 -2.71 24.99
C GLY A 363 -11.95 -1.29 25.52
N ILE A 364 -11.00 -0.77 26.30
CA ILE A 364 -10.98 0.62 26.76
C ILE A 364 -10.48 1.50 25.60
N THR A 365 -11.28 2.48 25.18
CA THR A 365 -10.93 3.43 24.10
C THR A 365 -10.56 4.82 24.61
N HIS A 366 -10.96 5.16 25.84
CA HIS A 366 -10.58 6.42 26.48
C HIS A 366 -10.46 6.24 28.00
N GLU A 367 -9.44 6.83 28.61
CA GLU A 367 -9.27 6.88 30.08
C GLU A 367 -8.54 8.17 30.47
N THR A 368 -9.09 8.96 31.39
CA THR A 368 -8.49 10.20 31.89
C THR A 368 -9.00 10.61 33.27
N THR A 369 -8.22 11.42 33.98
CA THR A 369 -8.60 12.11 35.23
C THR A 369 -8.82 13.61 35.02
N GLU A 370 -8.60 14.12 33.81
CA GLU A 370 -8.65 15.54 33.43
C GLU A 370 -10.07 15.96 32.99
N ALA A 371 -11.06 15.66 33.83
CA ALA A 371 -12.47 15.91 33.56
C ALA A 371 -13.27 16.23 34.82
N GLN A 372 -14.45 16.80 34.60
CA GLN A 372 -15.36 17.31 35.61
C GLN A 372 -16.82 17.02 35.22
N LEU A 373 -17.69 16.84 36.22
CA LEU A 373 -19.12 16.57 36.05
C LEU A 373 -19.95 17.58 36.84
N ARG A 374 -21.06 18.04 36.25
CA ARG A 374 -22.16 18.69 36.99
C ARG A 374 -23.52 18.25 36.44
N GLY A 375 -24.59 18.57 37.15
CA GLY A 375 -25.95 18.42 36.62
C GLY A 375 -26.25 19.32 35.43
N ARG A 376 -27.25 18.96 34.62
CA ARG A 376 -27.84 19.89 33.64
C ARG A 376 -29.36 19.88 33.66
N GLY A 377 -29.97 20.71 32.82
CA GLY A 377 -31.39 20.69 32.54
C GLY A 377 -32.20 21.53 33.53
N ASN A 378 -33.43 21.87 33.13
CA ASN A 378 -34.33 22.69 33.92
C ASN A 378 -35.37 21.80 34.59
N SER A 379 -36.52 21.55 33.95
CA SER A 379 -37.54 20.59 34.42
C SER A 379 -36.94 19.21 34.71
N THR A 380 -36.11 18.69 33.82
CA THR A 380 -35.51 17.35 33.87
C THR A 380 -34.62 17.09 35.10
N TRP A 381 -33.99 18.12 35.68
CA TRP A 381 -33.16 17.98 36.88
C TRP A 381 -33.97 17.83 38.18
N PHE A 382 -35.12 18.50 38.25
CA PHE A 382 -35.94 18.57 39.46
C PHE A 382 -37.12 17.58 39.46
N SER A 383 -37.66 17.25 38.28
CA SER A 383 -38.88 16.43 38.13
C SER A 383 -38.62 14.92 38.10
N TYR A 384 -37.40 14.48 37.79
CA TYR A 384 -37.11 13.07 37.48
C TYR A 384 -36.01 12.46 38.38
N PRO A 385 -36.12 11.17 38.73
CA PRO A 385 -35.15 10.48 39.60
C PRO A 385 -33.83 10.16 38.88
N LYS A 386 -33.87 9.98 37.55
CA LYS A 386 -32.69 9.78 36.69
C LYS A 386 -32.32 11.15 36.11
N ARG A 387 -31.15 11.66 36.50
CA ARG A 387 -30.74 13.05 36.23
C ARG A 387 -29.83 13.14 35.00
N PRO A 388 -29.98 14.15 34.13
CA PRO A 388 -29.01 14.43 33.07
C PRO A 388 -27.81 15.23 33.60
N TYR A 389 -26.66 15.05 32.96
CA TYR A 389 -25.38 15.64 33.39
C TYR A 389 -24.67 16.38 32.24
N ARG A 390 -23.77 17.32 32.56
CA ARG A 390 -22.79 17.92 31.64
C ARG A 390 -21.39 17.47 32.04
N LEU A 391 -20.73 16.75 31.14
CA LEU A 391 -19.35 16.30 31.26
C LEU A 391 -18.44 17.36 30.62
N ARG A 392 -17.39 17.78 31.33
CA ARG A 392 -16.44 18.79 30.89
C ARG A 392 -15.01 18.27 31.02
N PHE A 393 -14.28 18.20 29.91
CA PHE A 393 -12.83 17.94 29.94
C PHE A 393 -12.04 19.24 30.16
N ASP A 394 -10.90 19.14 30.84
CA ASP A 394 -10.03 20.29 31.12
C ASP A 394 -9.44 20.88 29.83
N LYS A 395 -9.25 20.02 28.82
CA LYS A 395 -8.77 20.33 27.46
C LYS A 395 -9.70 19.73 26.40
N ASN A 396 -9.62 20.23 25.17
CA ASN A 396 -10.37 19.66 24.05
C ASN A 396 -10.00 18.18 23.88
N THR A 397 -11.01 17.31 23.84
CA THR A 397 -10.84 15.86 23.92
C THR A 397 -11.93 15.19 23.08
N SER A 398 -11.57 14.42 22.06
CA SER A 398 -12.53 13.55 21.36
C SER A 398 -12.79 12.30 22.19
N ILE A 399 -14.07 11.87 22.22
CA ILE A 399 -14.50 10.59 22.77
C ILE A 399 -15.48 9.92 21.80
N LEU A 400 -15.37 8.61 21.63
CA LEU A 400 -16.23 7.79 20.76
C LEU A 400 -16.34 8.27 19.29
N GLY A 401 -15.28 8.93 18.80
CA GLY A 401 -15.19 9.49 17.44
C GLY A 401 -15.82 10.86 17.26
N MET A 402 -16.60 11.37 18.23
CA MET A 402 -17.24 12.69 18.16
C MET A 402 -16.20 13.82 18.09
N PRO A 403 -16.55 15.02 17.60
CA PRO A 403 -15.57 16.08 17.35
C PRO A 403 -14.97 16.59 18.66
N GLU A 404 -13.65 16.82 18.69
CA GLU A 404 -12.95 17.26 19.90
C GLU A 404 -13.55 18.56 20.47
N ALA A 405 -14.07 18.51 21.69
CA ALA A 405 -14.54 19.69 22.42
C ALA A 405 -14.23 19.56 23.92
N LYS A 406 -14.62 20.55 24.71
CA LYS A 406 -14.58 20.43 26.17
C LYS A 406 -15.88 19.88 26.75
N ASN A 407 -17.04 20.30 26.24
CA ASN A 407 -18.33 19.98 26.84
C ASN A 407 -19.12 18.96 26.02
N TYR A 408 -19.60 17.94 26.73
CA TYR A 408 -20.55 16.94 26.26
C TYR A 408 -21.70 16.82 27.25
N VAL A 409 -22.83 16.32 26.79
CA VAL A 409 -24.07 16.20 27.55
C VAL A 409 -24.47 14.73 27.64
N LEU A 410 -24.84 14.30 28.84
CA LEU A 410 -25.47 13.01 29.11
C LEU A 410 -26.96 13.24 29.33
N LEU A 411 -27.75 13.04 28.29
CA LEU A 411 -29.20 13.10 28.36
C LEU A 411 -29.75 11.81 28.99
N ALA A 412 -30.59 12.00 30.00
CA ALA A 412 -31.22 10.90 30.73
C ALA A 412 -32.41 10.29 29.99
N GLU A 413 -32.96 10.98 28.97
CA GLU A 413 -34.14 10.57 28.17
C GLU A 413 -35.32 10.06 29.03
N PHE A 414 -35.48 10.54 30.28
CA PHE A 414 -36.39 9.89 31.25
C PHE A 414 -37.87 10.14 30.92
N ALA A 415 -38.19 11.22 30.21
CA ALA A 415 -39.52 11.46 29.67
C ALA A 415 -39.80 10.54 28.47
N ASP A 416 -38.84 10.38 27.56
CA ASP A 416 -38.98 9.50 26.41
C ASP A 416 -38.93 8.01 26.79
N ARG A 417 -40.10 7.38 26.81
CA ARG A 417 -40.23 5.92 26.98
C ARG A 417 -39.55 5.08 25.88
N SER A 418 -39.16 5.68 24.76
CA SER A 418 -38.40 5.02 23.70
C SER A 418 -36.89 5.24 23.79
N LEU A 419 -36.42 6.22 24.58
CA LEU A 419 -35.02 6.68 24.66
C LEU A 419 -34.40 7.09 23.30
N MET A 420 -35.23 7.36 22.28
CA MET A 420 -34.83 7.45 20.88
C MET A 420 -35.20 8.77 20.19
N ARG A 421 -36.13 9.60 20.69
CA ARG A 421 -36.61 10.77 19.91
C ARG A 421 -35.50 11.76 19.57
N ASN A 422 -34.74 12.21 20.58
CA ASN A 422 -33.60 13.10 20.38
C ASN A 422 -32.60 12.53 19.34
N VAL A 423 -32.28 11.23 19.44
CA VAL A 423 -31.36 10.53 18.52
C VAL A 423 -31.91 10.46 17.09
N VAL A 424 -33.19 10.12 16.91
CA VAL A 424 -33.85 10.08 15.60
C VAL A 424 -33.89 11.46 14.97
N VAL A 425 -34.10 12.53 15.75
CA VAL A 425 -34.07 13.91 15.23
C VAL A 425 -32.68 14.32 14.76
N GLN A 426 -31.61 14.00 15.50
CA GLN A 426 -30.24 14.24 15.01
C GLN A 426 -29.94 13.39 13.77
N LYS A 427 -30.39 12.11 13.73
CA LYS A 427 -30.23 11.25 12.53
C LYS A 427 -31.07 11.69 11.33
N MET A 428 -32.12 12.49 11.53
CA MET A 428 -32.82 13.18 10.45
C MET A 428 -32.03 14.42 9.99
N ALA A 429 -31.49 15.22 10.92
CA ALA A 429 -30.60 16.34 10.57
C ALA A 429 -29.33 15.87 9.84
N SER A 430 -28.79 14.68 10.18
CA SER A 430 -27.64 14.07 9.51
C SER A 430 -27.90 13.64 8.06
N LEU A 431 -29.09 13.94 7.49
CA LEU A 431 -29.43 13.80 6.07
C LEU A 431 -29.41 15.15 5.32
N PHE A 432 -29.23 16.27 6.03
CA PHE A 432 -29.27 17.66 5.55
C PHE A 432 -28.08 18.48 6.08
N THR A 433 -26.92 17.83 6.28
CA THR A 433 -25.73 18.41 6.93
C THR A 433 -25.06 19.54 6.15
N ASP A 434 -25.42 19.72 4.88
CA ASP A 434 -25.05 20.87 4.05
C ASP A 434 -25.77 22.17 4.47
N LYS A 435 -26.83 22.06 5.31
CA LYS A 435 -27.75 23.14 5.66
C LYS A 435 -27.98 23.31 7.16
N ILE A 436 -28.14 22.20 7.89
CA ILE A 436 -28.46 22.17 9.32
C ILE A 436 -27.34 21.41 10.02
N TYR A 437 -26.71 22.01 11.04
CA TYR A 437 -25.73 21.32 11.87
C TYR A 437 -26.45 20.30 12.78
N ASP A 438 -26.15 19.01 12.58
CA ASP A 438 -26.56 17.91 13.45
C ASP A 438 -25.57 17.75 14.61
N LEU A 439 -26.10 17.39 15.79
CA LEU A 439 -25.28 17.10 16.97
C LEU A 439 -24.98 15.61 16.99
N GLU A 440 -23.69 15.24 17.06
CA GLU A 440 -23.35 13.83 17.17
C GLU A 440 -23.95 13.20 18.44
N THR A 441 -24.47 11.98 18.32
CA THR A 441 -25.03 11.20 19.44
C THR A 441 -24.38 9.83 19.54
N ARG A 442 -24.36 9.27 20.76
CA ARG A 442 -23.94 7.89 21.08
C ARG A 442 -24.79 7.38 22.23
N TYR A 443 -25.26 6.14 22.16
CA TYR A 443 -25.78 5.48 23.36
C TYR A 443 -24.63 5.04 24.27
N VAL A 444 -24.79 5.24 25.58
CA VAL A 444 -23.83 4.79 26.59
C VAL A 444 -24.54 4.16 27.79
N GLU A 445 -24.08 3.01 28.24
CA GLU A 445 -24.42 2.48 29.57
C GLU A 445 -23.63 3.29 30.61
N LEU A 446 -24.31 4.14 31.39
CA LEU A 446 -23.65 4.99 32.37
C LEU A 446 -23.44 4.26 33.71
N TYR A 447 -22.22 4.37 34.24
CA TYR A 447 -21.85 3.95 35.59
C TYR A 447 -21.27 5.15 36.35
N ILE A 448 -21.76 5.41 37.56
CA ILE A 448 -21.20 6.43 38.47
C ILE A 448 -20.72 5.73 39.74
N ASN A 449 -19.45 5.92 40.10
CA ASN A 449 -18.80 5.23 41.23
C ASN A 449 -18.97 3.69 41.16
N ASN A 450 -18.82 3.11 39.97
CA ASN A 450 -19.15 1.71 39.61
C ASN A 450 -20.61 1.25 39.78
N GLU A 451 -21.55 2.11 40.20
CA GLU A 451 -22.97 1.77 40.18
C GLU A 451 -23.62 2.10 38.82
N TYR A 452 -24.36 1.15 38.25
CA TYR A 452 -25.10 1.36 36.99
C TYR A 452 -26.22 2.41 37.14
N ARG A 453 -26.44 3.21 36.10
CA ARG A 453 -27.44 4.29 36.03
C ARG A 453 -28.39 4.20 34.83
N GLY A 454 -28.28 3.16 34.02
CA GLY A 454 -29.09 2.96 32.82
C GLY A 454 -28.40 3.45 31.55
N LEU A 455 -29.10 3.28 30.42
CA LEU A 455 -28.73 3.82 29.12
C LEU A 455 -28.90 5.34 29.10
N TYR A 456 -27.92 6.10 28.63
CA TYR A 456 -28.00 7.54 28.37
C TYR A 456 -27.69 7.81 26.90
N VAL A 457 -28.18 8.94 26.38
CA VAL A 457 -27.66 9.51 25.13
C VAL A 457 -26.54 10.47 25.51
N LEU A 458 -25.32 10.11 25.15
CA LEU A 458 -24.19 11.03 25.11
C LEU A 458 -24.29 11.83 23.81
N THR A 459 -24.19 13.15 23.90
CA THR A 459 -24.20 14.04 22.74
C THR A 459 -23.32 15.27 22.97
N GLU A 460 -23.07 16.04 21.93
CA GLU A 460 -22.45 17.35 22.04
C GLU A 460 -23.26 18.29 22.95
N GLN A 461 -22.57 19.11 23.74
CA GLN A 461 -23.18 20.34 24.22
C GLN A 461 -23.42 21.27 23.03
N VAL A 462 -24.63 21.80 22.90
CA VAL A 462 -24.95 22.94 22.03
C VAL A 462 -24.15 24.16 22.52
N GLU A 463 -23.11 24.51 21.75
CA GLU A 463 -22.18 25.61 21.95
C GLU A 463 -21.45 25.84 20.63
N THR A 464 -20.94 27.05 20.40
CA THR A 464 -20.02 27.32 19.30
C THR A 464 -18.66 26.69 19.59
N HIS A 465 -18.04 26.08 18.58
CA HIS A 465 -16.69 25.56 18.71
C HIS A 465 -16.03 25.34 17.35
N LYS A 466 -14.74 25.66 17.24
CA LYS A 466 -13.90 25.49 16.02
C LYS A 466 -13.82 24.08 15.41
N ASN A 467 -14.34 23.07 16.12
CA ASN A 467 -14.41 21.68 15.65
C ASN A 467 -15.87 21.17 15.59
N LYS A 468 -16.87 22.01 15.90
CA LYS A 468 -18.32 21.75 15.84
C LYS A 468 -18.94 22.77 14.86
N LEU A 469 -20.15 23.26 15.13
CA LEU A 469 -20.65 24.53 14.62
C LEU A 469 -19.68 25.66 14.99
N SER A 470 -18.92 26.14 14.00
CA SER A 470 -17.89 27.18 14.15
C SER A 470 -18.36 28.47 13.50
N ILE A 471 -18.71 29.46 14.31
CA ILE A 471 -19.17 30.79 13.91
C ILE A 471 -18.08 31.81 14.28
N GLU A 472 -17.70 32.72 13.37
CA GLU A 472 -16.64 33.71 13.64
C GLU A 472 -17.21 34.98 14.30
N SER A 473 -17.39 34.93 15.62
CA SER A 473 -17.80 36.05 16.47
C SER A 473 -16.66 37.03 16.77
N ILE A 474 -16.96 38.33 16.73
CA ILE A 474 -16.06 39.44 17.05
C ILE A 474 -16.81 40.41 17.97
N PRO A 475 -16.56 40.36 19.30
CA PRO A 475 -17.05 41.37 20.24
C PRO A 475 -16.77 42.80 19.76
N GLY A 476 -17.81 43.64 19.76
CA GLY A 476 -17.72 45.05 19.34
C GLY A 476 -17.92 45.34 17.85
N GLU A 477 -18.01 44.32 16.99
CA GLU A 477 -18.46 44.51 15.60
C GLU A 477 -19.94 44.18 15.42
N ILE A 478 -20.70 45.07 14.79
CA ILE A 478 -22.14 44.83 14.51
C ILE A 478 -22.31 43.78 13.39
N ASN A 479 -21.45 43.83 12.36
CA ASN A 479 -21.44 42.82 11.30
C ASN A 479 -20.42 41.74 11.63
N THR A 480 -20.88 40.71 12.34
CA THR A 480 -20.07 39.59 12.83
C THR A 480 -20.88 38.30 12.86
N GLY A 481 -20.25 37.19 13.24
CA GLY A 481 -20.94 35.92 13.51
C GLY A 481 -21.73 35.96 14.82
N TYR A 482 -22.95 35.45 14.78
CA TYR A 482 -23.87 35.39 15.93
C TYR A 482 -24.41 33.97 16.15
N PHE A 483 -24.52 33.58 17.41
CA PHE A 483 -25.28 32.40 17.85
C PHE A 483 -26.31 32.84 18.90
N MET A 484 -27.57 32.40 18.77
CA MET A 484 -28.67 32.86 19.62
C MET A 484 -29.70 31.76 19.88
N GLU A 485 -30.41 31.86 21.01
CA GLU A 485 -31.52 30.96 21.39
C GLU A 485 -32.79 31.77 21.61
N LEU A 486 -33.90 31.34 21.02
CA LEU A 486 -35.23 31.78 21.43
C LEU A 486 -35.58 31.04 22.72
N ASP A 487 -35.72 31.75 23.85
CA ASP A 487 -36.23 31.17 25.11
C ASP A 487 -37.18 32.12 25.86
N MET A 488 -38.47 31.75 25.87
CA MET A 488 -39.56 32.43 26.56
C MET A 488 -39.33 32.60 28.07
N ARG A 489 -38.45 31.83 28.70
CA ARG A 489 -38.12 31.90 30.14
C ARG A 489 -37.50 33.23 30.57
N LEU A 490 -37.14 34.13 29.65
CA LEU A 490 -36.89 35.54 30.01
C LEU A 490 -38.09 36.14 30.76
N ARG A 491 -39.32 35.76 30.38
CA ARG A 491 -40.57 36.26 31.01
C ARG A 491 -40.80 35.73 32.43
N ASP A 492 -40.11 34.65 32.82
CA ASP A 492 -40.14 34.10 34.18
C ASP A 492 -39.03 34.71 35.08
N GLN A 493 -38.13 35.52 34.49
CA GLN A 493 -36.98 36.10 35.17
C GLN A 493 -37.17 37.60 35.43
N PRO A 494 -36.66 38.13 36.56
CA PRO A 494 -36.73 39.56 36.89
C PRO A 494 -35.61 40.37 36.19
N ILE A 495 -35.41 40.13 34.90
CA ILE A 495 -34.35 40.73 34.07
C ILE A 495 -35.01 41.64 33.03
N ASP A 496 -34.52 42.87 32.89
CA ASP A 496 -34.97 43.81 31.86
C ASP A 496 -34.31 43.43 30.51
N PRO A 497 -35.06 43.29 29.40
CA PRO A 497 -34.48 42.87 28.12
C PRO A 497 -33.47 43.90 27.59
N GLY A 498 -32.18 43.60 27.71
CA GLY A 498 -31.08 44.47 27.32
C GLY A 498 -29.73 43.77 27.44
N HIS A 499 -28.68 44.49 27.05
CA HIS A 499 -27.33 43.98 26.84
C HIS A 499 -27.31 42.83 25.82
N PHE A 500 -27.53 41.59 26.24
CA PHE A 500 -27.48 40.37 25.41
C PHE A 500 -28.84 39.70 25.12
N TRP A 501 -29.94 40.22 25.67
CA TRP A 501 -31.29 39.81 25.28
C TRP A 501 -31.96 40.85 24.38
N PHE A 502 -32.69 40.38 23.37
CA PHE A 502 -33.54 41.23 22.51
C PHE A 502 -34.91 40.58 22.26
N ILE A 503 -35.85 41.37 21.72
CA ILE A 503 -37.22 40.92 21.44
C ILE A 503 -37.59 41.25 19.99
N ALA A 504 -37.90 40.22 19.20
CA ALA A 504 -38.48 40.37 17.86
C ALA A 504 -39.89 39.78 17.84
N ARG A 505 -40.88 40.57 17.39
CA ARG A 505 -42.33 40.23 17.43
C ARG A 505 -42.87 39.69 18.77
N GLY A 506 -42.24 40.05 19.89
CA GLY A 506 -42.61 39.57 21.22
C GLY A 506 -41.98 38.22 21.61
N TYR A 507 -41.25 37.56 20.71
CA TYR A 507 -40.39 36.42 21.03
C TYR A 507 -39.06 36.95 21.56
N PRO A 508 -38.61 36.53 22.76
CA PRO A 508 -37.31 36.90 23.30
C PRO A 508 -36.21 35.98 22.77
N TYR A 509 -35.05 36.56 22.49
CA TYR A 509 -33.85 35.88 22.01
C TYR A 509 -32.64 36.25 22.87
N GLU A 510 -31.89 35.24 23.31
CA GLU A 510 -30.63 35.38 24.04
C GLU A 510 -29.46 35.22 23.07
N ILE A 511 -28.54 36.19 23.05
CA ILE A 511 -27.29 36.08 22.32
C ILE A 511 -26.31 35.25 23.15
N LYS A 512 -25.83 34.15 22.56
CA LYS A 512 -24.82 33.24 23.13
C LYS A 512 -23.41 33.56 22.60
N GLU A 513 -23.33 34.03 21.36
CA GLU A 513 -22.10 34.55 20.73
C GLU A 513 -22.44 35.82 19.93
N PRO A 514 -21.60 36.88 19.96
CA PRO A 514 -20.37 36.99 20.77
C PRO A 514 -20.64 36.93 22.28
N ASP A 515 -19.68 36.38 23.05
CA ASP A 515 -19.79 36.22 24.51
C ASP A 515 -20.21 37.54 25.22
N PRO A 516 -21.38 37.58 25.89
CA PRO A 516 -21.86 38.75 26.62
C PRO A 516 -20.94 39.27 27.73
N GLU A 517 -20.06 38.41 28.27
CA GLU A 517 -19.12 38.78 29.34
C GLU A 517 -17.80 39.36 28.79
N ASP A 518 -17.61 39.43 27.46
CA ASP A 518 -16.44 40.10 26.87
C ASP A 518 -16.55 41.64 27.01
N PRO A 519 -15.52 42.33 27.57
CA PRO A 519 -15.54 43.79 27.74
C PRO A 519 -15.66 44.63 26.46
N LEU A 520 -15.60 44.02 25.27
CA LEU A 520 -15.83 44.66 23.97
C LEU A 520 -17.25 44.44 23.41
N TYR A 521 -18.09 43.62 24.07
CA TYR A 521 -19.50 43.42 23.70
C TYR A 521 -20.28 44.76 23.71
N ILE A 522 -21.22 44.98 22.77
CA ILE A 522 -21.98 46.24 22.68
C ILE A 522 -23.48 46.05 22.44
N ASP A 523 -24.29 46.84 23.14
CA ASP A 523 -25.77 46.90 23.01
C ASP A 523 -26.28 47.21 21.59
N ALA A 524 -25.41 47.70 20.70
CA ALA A 524 -25.75 47.88 19.29
C ALA A 524 -25.99 46.54 18.55
N GLN A 525 -25.48 45.43 19.09
CA GLN A 525 -25.62 44.08 18.52
C GLN A 525 -27.04 43.52 18.75
N THR A 526 -27.61 43.67 19.95
CA THR A 526 -29.03 43.36 20.23
C THR A 526 -29.98 44.25 19.43
N ALA A 527 -29.68 45.55 19.31
CA ALA A 527 -30.46 46.46 18.47
C ALA A 527 -30.44 46.07 16.99
N TYR A 528 -29.28 45.66 16.45
CA TYR A 528 -29.12 45.19 15.07
C TYR A 528 -29.91 43.91 14.81
N LEU A 529 -29.82 42.89 15.68
CA LEU A 529 -30.56 41.64 15.48
C LEU A 529 -32.08 41.81 15.62
N ALA A 530 -32.54 42.73 16.49
CA ALA A 530 -33.96 43.07 16.60
C ALA A 530 -34.50 43.71 15.31
N ASP A 531 -33.74 44.64 14.72
CA ASP A 531 -34.08 45.27 13.43
C ASP A 531 -34.03 44.24 12.29
N TYR A 532 -32.97 43.43 12.22
CA TYR A 532 -32.78 42.38 11.22
C TYR A 532 -33.94 41.37 11.19
N LEU A 533 -34.36 40.85 12.36
CA LEU A 533 -35.52 39.94 12.43
C LEU A 533 -36.84 40.66 12.12
N SER A 534 -36.96 41.96 12.41
CA SER A 534 -38.15 42.74 12.03
C SER A 534 -38.22 43.02 10.53
N VAL A 535 -37.09 43.16 9.84
CA VAL A 535 -37.03 43.30 8.37
C VAL A 535 -37.31 41.97 7.69
N LEU A 536 -36.65 40.88 8.13
CA LEU A 536 -36.90 39.52 7.64
C LEU A 536 -38.39 39.14 7.71
N ASP A 537 -39.03 39.38 8.85
CA ASP A 537 -40.44 39.13 9.03
C ASP A 537 -41.34 39.99 8.10
N GLN A 538 -40.98 41.25 7.85
CA GLN A 538 -41.70 42.10 6.90
C GLN A 538 -41.54 41.57 5.47
N THR A 539 -40.33 41.18 5.05
CA THR A 539 -40.08 40.58 3.72
C THR A 539 -40.85 39.25 3.52
N LEU A 540 -41.00 38.45 4.58
CA LEU A 540 -41.84 37.24 4.57
C LEU A 540 -43.33 37.57 4.45
N MET A 541 -43.81 38.61 5.14
CA MET A 541 -45.20 39.06 5.08
C MET A 541 -45.58 39.71 3.73
N ASP A 542 -44.64 40.38 3.08
CA ASP A 542 -44.81 40.95 1.74
C ASP A 542 -44.54 39.94 0.60
N HIS A 543 -44.04 38.73 0.94
CA HIS A 543 -43.64 37.67 -0.01
C HIS A 543 -42.56 38.12 -1.01
N SER A 544 -41.60 38.94 -0.58
CA SER A 544 -40.53 39.49 -1.43
C SER A 544 -39.24 39.76 -0.66
N ASP A 545 -38.10 39.44 -1.25
CA ASP A 545 -36.75 39.80 -0.80
C ASP A 545 -36.33 39.17 0.55
N TYR A 546 -37.03 38.14 1.04
CA TYR A 546 -36.65 37.42 2.27
C TYR A 546 -35.40 36.54 2.07
N GLU A 547 -35.09 36.16 0.82
CA GLU A 547 -33.86 35.48 0.41
C GLU A 547 -32.58 36.26 0.80
N ASP A 548 -32.65 37.60 0.89
CA ASP A 548 -31.52 38.44 1.34
C ASP A 548 -31.28 38.37 2.87
N TYR A 549 -32.18 37.72 3.62
CA TYR A 549 -32.16 37.69 5.09
C TYR A 549 -32.18 36.27 5.70
N MET A 550 -32.62 35.23 4.99
CA MET A 550 -32.66 33.84 5.49
C MET A 550 -32.17 32.79 4.48
N ASP A 551 -31.57 31.71 4.99
CA ASP A 551 -31.28 30.51 4.18
C ASP A 551 -32.57 29.69 3.98
N VAL A 552 -33.28 29.97 2.90
CA VAL A 552 -34.61 29.39 2.62
C VAL A 552 -34.58 27.86 2.59
N ASP A 553 -33.57 27.25 1.99
CA ASP A 553 -33.47 25.79 1.90
C ASP A 553 -33.25 25.16 3.28
N ALA A 554 -32.37 25.74 4.11
CA ALA A 554 -32.16 25.27 5.49
C ALA A 554 -33.42 25.44 6.35
N TRP A 555 -34.18 26.52 6.16
CA TRP A 555 -35.44 26.74 6.87
C TRP A 555 -36.58 25.83 6.40
N VAL A 556 -36.63 25.46 5.12
CA VAL A 556 -37.58 24.46 4.59
C VAL A 556 -37.31 23.09 5.20
N ASP A 557 -36.06 22.63 5.18
CA ASP A 557 -35.70 21.32 5.76
C ASP A 557 -35.91 21.29 7.28
N TYR A 558 -35.58 22.38 7.99
CA TYR A 558 -35.88 22.54 9.42
C TYR A 558 -37.39 22.45 9.72
N PHE A 559 -38.22 23.14 8.92
CA PHE A 559 -39.68 23.10 9.06
C PHE A 559 -40.24 21.69 8.80
N ILE A 560 -39.70 20.97 7.80
CA ILE A 560 -40.09 19.59 7.49
C ILE A 560 -39.78 18.66 8.68
N ILE A 561 -38.60 18.77 9.29
CA ILE A 561 -38.26 17.97 10.48
C ILE A 561 -39.22 18.30 11.63
N GLN A 562 -39.43 19.58 11.92
CA GLN A 562 -40.29 20.04 13.03
C GLN A 562 -41.75 19.58 12.91
N GLU A 563 -42.38 19.71 11.74
CA GLU A 563 -43.76 19.22 11.51
C GLU A 563 -43.85 17.69 11.47
N PHE A 564 -42.81 16.99 11.01
CA PHE A 564 -42.80 15.53 10.99
C PHE A 564 -42.77 14.94 12.41
N VAL A 565 -41.91 15.46 13.29
CA VAL A 565 -41.77 14.99 14.68
C VAL A 565 -42.75 15.63 15.64
N LYS A 566 -43.37 16.75 15.25
CA LYS A 566 -44.39 17.50 15.99
C LYS A 566 -43.90 18.03 17.33
N ASN A 567 -42.74 18.70 17.31
CA ASN A 567 -42.23 19.40 18.48
C ASN A 567 -43.24 20.48 18.91
N VAL A 568 -43.63 20.45 20.18
CA VAL A 568 -44.62 21.38 20.76
C VAL A 568 -43.98 22.61 21.40
N ASP A 569 -42.66 22.58 21.65
CA ASP A 569 -41.89 23.66 22.26
C ASP A 569 -41.26 24.60 21.20
N ILE A 570 -41.56 24.39 19.91
CA ILE A 570 -41.17 25.31 18.84
C ILE A 570 -41.79 26.70 19.06
N GLY A 571 -40.95 27.71 19.27
CA GLY A 571 -41.37 29.05 19.69
C GLY A 571 -41.56 29.24 21.20
N PHE A 572 -41.22 28.24 22.02
CA PHE A 572 -41.10 28.35 23.48
C PHE A 572 -39.64 28.41 23.95
N SER A 573 -38.84 27.35 23.74
CA SER A 573 -37.39 27.38 24.01
C SER A 573 -36.61 26.45 23.08
N SER A 574 -35.29 26.32 23.29
CA SER A 574 -34.46 25.29 22.65
C SER A 574 -34.39 25.40 21.11
N VAL A 575 -34.87 26.53 20.57
CA VAL A 575 -34.82 26.92 19.16
C VAL A 575 -33.60 27.82 18.97
N PHE A 576 -32.51 27.20 18.53
CA PHE A 576 -31.26 27.89 18.22
C PHE A 576 -31.26 28.42 16.79
N LEU A 577 -30.63 29.58 16.59
CA LEU A 577 -30.40 30.23 15.31
C LEU A 577 -28.94 30.72 15.24
N TYR A 578 -28.40 30.80 14.03
CA TYR A 578 -27.08 31.39 13.79
C TYR A 578 -27.05 32.25 12.53
N LYS A 579 -26.08 33.16 12.47
CA LYS A 579 -25.88 34.06 11.33
C LYS A 579 -24.39 34.37 11.21
N GLU A 580 -23.78 34.14 10.06
CA GLU A 580 -22.39 34.53 9.83
C GLU A 580 -22.22 36.03 9.53
N LYS A 581 -20.98 36.50 9.63
CA LYS A 581 -20.57 37.81 9.10
C LYS A 581 -20.90 37.91 7.61
N ASP A 582 -21.53 39.01 7.20
CA ASP A 582 -22.08 39.23 5.84
C ASP A 582 -23.10 38.17 5.34
N GLY A 583 -23.44 37.15 6.15
CA GLY A 583 -24.35 36.06 5.80
C GLY A 583 -25.80 36.24 6.27
N VAL A 584 -26.68 35.36 5.80
CA VAL A 584 -28.11 35.26 6.17
C VAL A 584 -28.33 34.46 7.46
N ILE A 585 -29.52 34.54 8.06
CA ILE A 585 -29.86 33.73 9.25
C ILE A 585 -30.21 32.28 8.87
N LYS A 586 -29.66 31.34 9.64
CA LYS A 586 -29.86 29.89 9.52
C LYS A 586 -30.44 29.31 10.82
N PRO A 587 -31.23 28.23 10.74
CA PRO A 587 -31.80 27.59 11.90
C PRO A 587 -30.91 26.44 12.42
N GLY A 588 -30.97 26.17 13.73
CA GLY A 588 -30.28 25.07 14.39
C GLY A 588 -29.09 25.49 15.26
N PRO A 589 -28.41 24.52 15.93
CA PRO A 589 -28.66 23.07 15.89
C PRO A 589 -30.03 22.65 16.46
N LEU A 590 -30.49 21.45 16.14
CA LEU A 590 -31.72 20.89 16.73
C LEU A 590 -31.47 20.45 18.18
N TRP A 591 -32.39 20.75 19.10
CA TRP A 591 -32.26 20.43 20.53
C TRP A 591 -33.62 20.28 21.25
N ASP A 592 -33.65 19.48 22.33
CA ASP A 592 -34.82 19.08 23.15
C ASP A 592 -36.05 18.60 22.31
N PHE A 593 -36.12 17.28 22.05
CA PHE A 593 -37.18 16.61 21.27
C PHE A 593 -37.73 15.32 21.94
N ASP A 594 -37.50 15.09 23.25
CA ASP A 594 -37.90 13.88 24.00
C ASP A 594 -39.41 13.71 24.34
#